data_AF-A0A8X8Z901-F1
#
_entry.id   AF-A0A8X8Z901-F1
#
_cell.length_a   1.000
_cell.length_b   1.000
_cell.length_c   1.000
_cell.angle_alpha   90.00
_cell.angle_beta   90.00
_cell.angle_gamma   90.00
#
_symmetry.space_group_name_H-M   'P 1'
#
loop_
_entity.id
_entity.type
_entity.pdbx_description
1 polymer ?
#
loop_
_entity_poly.entity_id
_entity_poly.type
_entity_poly.pdbx_seq_one_letter_code
_entity_poly.pdbx_strand_id
1 'polypeptide(L)'
;MVAQGFTVDLNKPLVFQVGHLGEDYQEWIHQPIVCKESPRFFGNDIVEVLMGNTLHYLLHGCHHKHPMDGLRLVFPPAATAVLLYPLWNLVKLLATPSTAPALFAGGLLGYVMYDVTHYYVHHGQPTSEYPKNLKKYHLNHHFRIQDKGYGITSSFWDKVFGTLPPSKVEGKSR
;
A
#
# COMPACT_ATOMS: atom_id res chain seq x y z
N MET A 1 24.90 -33.20 -27.90
CA MET A 1 25.26 -32.27 -26.81
C MET A 1 23.96 -31.77 -26.23
N VAL A 2 23.57 -32.22 -25.03
CA VAL A 2 22.34 -31.77 -24.37
C VAL A 2 22.62 -30.37 -23.84
N ALA A 3 21.88 -29.36 -24.28
CA ALA A 3 21.97 -28.02 -23.71
C ALA A 3 21.66 -28.14 -22.22
N GLN A 4 22.60 -27.76 -21.34
CA GLN A 4 22.31 -27.68 -19.91
C GLN A 4 21.17 -26.67 -19.71
N GLY A 5 20.10 -27.11 -19.03
CA GLY A 5 18.99 -26.23 -18.65
C GLY A 5 19.48 -25.04 -17.84
N PHE A 6 18.88 -23.87 -18.05
CA PHE A 6 19.23 -22.65 -17.32
C PHE A 6 18.89 -22.82 -15.83
N THR A 7 19.82 -22.50 -14.94
CA THR A 7 19.61 -22.57 -13.49
C THR A 7 19.64 -21.16 -12.89
N VAL A 8 18.66 -20.83 -12.04
CA VAL A 8 18.59 -19.54 -11.35
C VAL A 8 19.65 -19.46 -10.24
N ASP A 9 20.45 -18.41 -10.28
CA ASP A 9 21.44 -18.06 -9.25
C ASP A 9 20.82 -17.09 -8.24
N LEU A 10 20.59 -17.56 -7.01
CA LEU A 10 19.97 -16.77 -5.94
C LEU A 10 20.85 -15.63 -5.41
N ASN A 11 22.14 -15.61 -5.77
CA ASN A 11 23.04 -14.49 -5.43
C ASN A 11 22.97 -13.35 -6.46
N LYS A 12 22.19 -13.54 -7.54
CA LYS A 12 21.96 -12.54 -8.59
C LYS A 12 20.49 -12.12 -8.62
N PRO A 13 20.17 -10.97 -9.25
CA PRO A 13 18.80 -10.46 -9.30
C PRO A 13 17.86 -11.44 -10.02
N LEU A 14 16.78 -11.84 -9.36
CA LEU A 14 15.87 -12.86 -9.89
C LEU A 14 15.12 -12.41 -11.16
N VAL A 15 14.66 -11.17 -11.21
CA VAL A 15 13.75 -10.70 -12.29
C VAL A 15 14.41 -10.78 -13.67
N PHE A 16 15.73 -10.63 -13.76
CA PHE A 16 16.47 -10.74 -15.02
C PHE A 16 16.83 -12.18 -15.40
N GLN A 17 16.62 -13.14 -14.51
CA GLN A 17 16.96 -14.55 -14.70
C GLN A 17 15.74 -15.40 -15.07
N VAL A 18 14.59 -15.17 -14.42
CA VAL A 18 13.41 -16.06 -14.53
C VAL A 18 12.88 -16.23 -15.95
N GLY A 19 13.07 -15.25 -16.84
CA GLY A 19 12.69 -15.36 -18.25
C GLY A 19 13.51 -16.39 -19.05
N HIS A 20 14.72 -16.75 -18.58
CA HIS A 20 15.59 -17.73 -19.23
C HIS A 20 15.23 -19.19 -18.87
N LEU A 21 14.31 -19.40 -17.93
CA LEU A 21 13.86 -20.74 -17.54
C LEU A 21 13.02 -21.43 -18.63
N GLY A 22 12.40 -20.68 -19.55
CA GLY A 22 11.64 -21.25 -20.66
C GLY A 22 10.53 -22.21 -20.19
N GLU A 23 10.56 -23.45 -20.69
CA GLU A 23 9.59 -24.49 -20.35
C GLU A 23 9.67 -24.93 -18.87
N ASP A 24 10.84 -24.80 -18.24
CA ASP A 24 11.09 -25.21 -16.86
C ASP A 24 10.49 -24.22 -15.84
N TYR A 25 10.04 -23.03 -16.28
CA TYR A 25 9.51 -21.98 -15.40
C TYR A 25 8.33 -22.47 -14.55
N GLN A 26 7.40 -23.21 -15.17
CA GLN A 26 6.19 -23.67 -14.48
C GLN A 26 6.50 -24.68 -13.38
N GLU A 27 7.50 -25.53 -13.57
CA GLU A 27 7.94 -26.43 -12.50
C GLU A 27 8.68 -25.66 -11.41
N TRP A 28 9.63 -24.80 -11.81
CA TRP A 28 10.48 -24.03 -10.90
C TRP A 28 9.68 -23.12 -9.96
N ILE A 29 8.68 -22.39 -10.46
CA ILE A 29 7.90 -21.43 -9.65
C ILE A 29 7.09 -22.10 -8.53
N HIS A 30 6.77 -23.40 -8.66
CA HIS A 30 6.05 -24.16 -7.65
C HIS A 30 6.98 -24.90 -6.66
N GLN A 31 8.30 -24.79 -6.82
CA GLN A 31 9.26 -25.31 -5.87
C GLN A 31 9.64 -24.23 -4.84
N PRO A 32 9.33 -24.43 -3.54
CA PRO A 32 9.66 -23.46 -2.51
C PRO A 32 11.17 -23.40 -2.27
N ILE A 33 11.73 -22.18 -2.31
CA ILE A 33 13.13 -21.93 -2.00
C ILE A 33 13.26 -21.68 -0.50
N VAL A 34 14.04 -22.51 0.19
CA VAL A 34 14.36 -22.35 1.61
C VAL A 34 15.72 -21.70 1.76
N CYS A 35 15.75 -20.40 2.08
CA CYS A 35 16.98 -19.63 2.27
C CYS A 35 16.93 -18.83 3.57
N LYS A 36 18.10 -18.57 4.18
CA LYS A 36 18.23 -17.83 5.45
C LYS A 36 17.99 -16.33 5.28
N GLU A 37 18.30 -15.80 4.10
CA GLU A 37 18.11 -14.40 3.72
C GLU A 37 17.29 -14.34 2.42
N SER A 38 16.47 -13.29 2.27
CA SER A 38 15.64 -13.12 1.08
C SER A 38 16.51 -12.84 -0.16
N PRO A 39 16.29 -13.54 -1.29
CA PRO A 39 17.00 -13.26 -2.54
C PRO A 39 16.69 -11.85 -3.04
N ARG A 40 17.65 -11.27 -3.77
CA ARG A 40 17.48 -9.96 -4.42
C ARG A 40 16.68 -10.10 -5.72
N PHE A 41 15.71 -9.22 -5.95
CA PHE A 41 14.86 -9.27 -7.15
C PHE A 41 15.44 -8.45 -8.30
N PHE A 42 16.00 -7.27 -8.01
CA PHE A 42 16.47 -6.28 -8.99
C PHE A 42 17.96 -5.97 -8.87
N GLY A 43 18.62 -6.32 -7.76
CA GLY A 43 20.05 -6.08 -7.54
C GLY A 43 20.44 -4.62 -7.29
N ASN A 44 19.56 -3.68 -7.59
CA ASN A 44 19.71 -2.26 -7.28
C ASN A 44 19.06 -1.95 -5.93
N ASP A 45 19.82 -1.39 -4.98
CA ASP A 45 19.35 -1.14 -3.62
C ASP A 45 18.11 -0.24 -3.58
N ILE A 46 18.06 0.77 -4.45
CA ILE A 46 16.91 1.70 -4.51
C ILE A 46 15.67 0.93 -4.98
N VAL A 47 15.78 0.12 -6.03
CA VAL A 47 14.63 -0.64 -6.56
C VAL A 47 14.16 -1.71 -5.57
N GLU A 48 15.07 -2.41 -4.89
CA GLU A 48 14.70 -3.36 -3.82
C GLU A 48 13.96 -2.65 -2.69
N VAL A 49 14.43 -1.48 -2.27
CA VAL A 49 13.77 -0.70 -1.23
C VAL A 49 12.40 -0.24 -1.72
N LEU A 50 12.31 0.30 -2.94
CA LEU A 50 11.06 0.77 -3.53
C LEU A 50 10.00 -0.33 -3.70
N MET A 51 10.42 -1.57 -3.95
CA MET A 51 9.52 -2.70 -4.21
C MET A 51 9.37 -3.64 -2.99
N GLY A 52 10.08 -3.34 -1.90
CA GLY A 52 10.19 -4.23 -0.75
C GLY A 52 9.38 -3.80 0.48
N ASN A 53 9.37 -4.68 1.49
CA ASN A 53 8.66 -4.48 2.76
C ASN A 53 9.11 -3.21 3.51
N THR A 54 10.33 -2.71 3.26
CA THR A 54 10.86 -1.50 3.90
C THR A 54 10.12 -0.25 3.45
N LEU A 55 9.91 -0.03 2.13
CA LEU A 55 9.11 1.11 1.68
C LEU A 55 7.67 0.99 2.16
N HIS A 56 7.06 -0.19 2.04
CA HIS A 56 5.72 -0.42 2.58
C HIS A 56 5.63 -0.10 4.08
N TYR A 57 6.63 -0.52 4.88
CA TYR A 57 6.70 -0.20 6.30
C TYR A 57 6.77 1.30 6.56
N LEU A 58 7.58 2.04 5.80
CA LEU A 58 7.70 3.49 5.95
C LEU A 58 6.44 4.25 5.51
N LEU A 59 5.78 3.80 4.44
CA LEU A 59 4.57 4.45 3.91
C LEU A 59 3.33 4.18 4.76
N HIS A 60 3.18 2.96 5.29
CA HIS A 60 1.95 2.57 6.00
C HIS A 60 2.13 1.47 7.05
N GLY A 61 3.06 0.53 6.86
CA GLY A 61 3.23 -0.60 7.77
C GLY A 61 3.63 -0.20 9.20
N CYS A 62 4.35 0.91 9.39
CA CYS A 62 4.68 1.43 10.71
C CYS A 62 3.44 1.87 11.50
N HIS A 63 2.46 2.47 10.82
CA HIS A 63 1.17 2.81 11.39
C HIS A 63 0.38 1.55 11.76
N HIS A 64 0.30 0.55 10.88
CA HIS A 64 -0.34 -0.74 11.21
C HIS A 64 0.31 -1.45 12.41
N LYS A 65 1.63 -1.34 12.55
CA LYS A 65 2.37 -1.93 13.67
C LYS A 65 2.16 -1.17 14.98
N HIS A 66 1.98 0.14 14.91
CA HIS A 66 1.83 1.05 16.05
C HIS A 66 0.60 1.97 15.88
N PRO A 67 -0.63 1.43 15.84
CA PRO A 67 -1.81 2.17 15.41
C PRO A 67 -2.28 3.28 16.38
N MET A 68 -1.77 3.28 17.61
CA MET A 68 -2.10 4.29 18.64
C MET A 68 -0.95 5.27 18.88
N ASP A 69 0.12 5.23 18.07
CA ASP A 69 1.20 6.20 18.11
C ASP A 69 0.84 7.43 17.27
N GLY A 70 0.48 8.53 17.93
CA GLY A 70 0.09 9.78 17.28
C GLY A 70 1.16 10.41 16.40
N LEU A 71 2.45 10.10 16.61
CA LEU A 71 3.55 10.66 15.81
C LEU A 71 3.82 9.88 14.53
N ARG A 72 3.24 8.69 14.37
CA ARG A 72 3.49 7.77 13.24
C ARG A 72 2.22 7.42 12.46
N LEU A 73 1.23 8.31 12.47
CA LEU A 73 -0.06 8.13 11.81
C LEU A 73 -0.17 8.93 10.52
N VAL A 74 0.05 10.25 10.60
CA VAL A 74 -0.08 11.14 9.43
C VAL A 74 1.16 11.06 8.55
N PHE A 75 0.98 11.27 7.25
CA PHE A 75 2.12 11.19 6.34
C PHE A 75 3.04 12.42 6.53
N PRO A 76 4.38 12.26 6.62
CA PRO A 76 5.28 13.37 6.90
C PRO A 76 5.23 14.46 5.81
N PRO A 77 5.05 15.75 6.14
CA PRO A 77 4.91 16.81 5.13
C PRO A 77 6.07 16.90 4.13
N ALA A 78 7.30 16.63 4.56
CA ALA A 78 8.46 16.60 3.68
C ALA A 78 8.36 15.46 2.65
N ALA A 79 7.90 14.28 3.06
CA ALA A 79 7.67 13.16 2.14
C ALA A 79 6.48 13.44 1.21
N THR A 80 5.41 14.05 1.72
CA THR A 80 4.27 14.52 0.91
C THR A 80 4.73 15.47 -0.18
N ALA A 81 5.58 16.46 0.14
CA ALA A 81 6.08 17.44 -0.82
C ALA A 81 6.85 16.78 -1.98
N VAL A 82 7.62 15.72 -1.72
CA VAL A 82 8.29 14.93 -2.76
C VAL A 82 7.27 14.27 -3.69
N LEU A 83 6.18 13.70 -3.16
CA LEU A 83 5.10 13.09 -3.96
C LEU A 83 4.27 14.12 -4.73
N LEU A 84 4.16 15.36 -4.23
CA LEU A 84 3.41 16.43 -4.89
C LEU A 84 4.09 16.91 -6.18
N TYR A 85 5.42 16.81 -6.31
CA TYR A 85 6.13 17.23 -7.52
C TYR A 85 5.70 16.45 -8.78
N PRO A 86 5.75 15.11 -8.83
CA PRO A 86 5.25 14.37 -9.98
C PRO A 86 3.73 14.54 -10.16
N LEU A 87 2.95 14.64 -9.07
CA LEU A 87 1.51 14.86 -9.16
C LEU A 87 1.17 16.22 -9.82
N TRP A 88 1.88 17.29 -9.47
CA TRP A 88 1.70 18.60 -10.10
C TRP A 88 1.98 18.55 -11.59
N ASN A 89 3.04 17.85 -12.00
CA ASN A 89 3.36 17.68 -13.42
C ASN A 89 2.27 16.86 -14.13
N LEU A 90 1.74 15.81 -13.51
CA LEU A 90 0.62 15.05 -14.07
C LEU A 90 -0.65 15.91 -14.23
N VAL A 91 -1.00 16.73 -13.23
CA VAL A 91 -2.17 17.62 -13.31
C VAL A 91 -2.01 18.62 -14.47
N LYS A 92 -0.82 19.21 -14.65
CA LYS A 92 -0.55 20.11 -15.79
C LYS A 92 -0.66 19.41 -17.16
N LEU A 93 -0.41 18.11 -17.24
CA LEU A 93 -0.56 17.35 -18.49
C LEU A 93 -2.03 17.12 -18.85
N LEU A 94 -2.91 17.01 -17.84
CA LEU A 94 -4.31 16.65 -18.02
C LEU A 94 -5.27 17.85 -18.00
N ALA A 95 -4.83 19.00 -17.50
CA ALA A 95 -5.66 20.18 -17.27
C ALA A 95 -5.07 21.45 -17.91
N THR A 96 -5.93 22.42 -18.17
CA THR A 96 -5.50 23.73 -18.69
C THR A 96 -4.76 24.54 -17.63
N PRO A 97 -3.91 25.51 -18.01
CA PRO A 97 -3.25 26.39 -17.03
C PRO A 97 -4.21 27.13 -16.08
N SER A 98 -5.44 27.39 -16.52
CA SER A 98 -6.48 28.03 -15.71
C SER A 98 -7.16 27.08 -14.71
N THR A 99 -7.20 25.77 -15.00
CA THR A 99 -7.91 24.78 -14.15
C THR A 99 -6.95 23.92 -13.31
N ALA A 100 -5.71 23.74 -13.75
CA ALA A 100 -4.69 22.96 -13.06
C ALA A 100 -4.47 23.41 -11.59
N PRO A 101 -4.37 24.72 -11.27
CA PRO A 101 -4.23 25.15 -9.88
C PRO A 101 -5.43 24.76 -9.01
N ALA A 102 -6.65 24.86 -9.55
CA ALA A 102 -7.87 24.52 -8.81
C ALA A 102 -7.97 23.01 -8.56
N LEU A 103 -7.64 22.17 -9.55
CA LEU A 103 -7.61 20.71 -9.38
C LEU A 103 -6.54 20.28 -8.38
N PHE A 104 -5.34 20.86 -8.47
CA PHE A 104 -4.25 20.55 -7.55
C PHE A 104 -4.59 20.98 -6.11
N ALA A 105 -5.09 22.20 -5.92
CA ALA A 105 -5.50 22.71 -4.61
C ALA A 105 -6.67 21.91 -4.03
N GLY A 106 -7.67 21.54 -4.84
CA GLY A 106 -8.78 20.69 -4.42
C GLY A 106 -8.33 19.29 -4.01
N GLY A 107 -7.41 18.68 -4.78
CA GLY A 107 -6.81 17.40 -4.44
C GLY A 107 -6.01 17.46 -3.14
N LEU A 108 -5.21 18.52 -2.94
CA LEU A 108 -4.44 18.73 -1.72
C LEU A 108 -5.35 18.95 -0.50
N LEU A 109 -6.43 19.73 -0.65
CA LEU A 109 -7.44 19.90 0.39
C LEU A 109 -8.08 18.56 0.75
N GLY A 110 -8.44 17.75 -0.25
CA GLY A 110 -8.98 16.40 -0.04
C GLY A 110 -8.01 15.50 0.73
N TYR A 111 -6.72 15.56 0.43
CA TYR A 111 -5.67 14.85 1.16
C TYR A 111 -5.56 15.32 2.63
N VAL A 112 -5.57 16.63 2.89
CA VAL A 112 -5.56 17.15 4.27
C VAL A 112 -6.79 16.70 5.04
N MET A 113 -7.98 16.75 4.41
CA MET A 113 -9.21 16.24 5.02
C MET A 113 -9.10 14.74 5.34
N TYR A 114 -8.49 13.96 4.45
CA TYR A 114 -8.20 12.55 4.65
C TYR A 114 -7.32 12.33 5.88
N ASP A 115 -6.15 12.98 5.97
CA ASP A 115 -5.18 12.76 7.06
C ASP A 115 -5.73 13.21 8.42
N VAL A 116 -6.46 14.33 8.46
CA VAL A 116 -7.12 14.79 9.68
C VAL A 116 -8.24 13.83 10.10
N THR A 117 -9.02 13.33 9.14
CA THR A 117 -10.05 12.33 9.44
C THR A 117 -9.42 11.06 9.98
N HIS A 118 -8.34 10.59 9.37
CA HIS A 118 -7.57 9.42 9.79
C HIS A 118 -7.09 9.58 11.24
N TYR A 119 -6.46 10.72 11.55
CA TYR A 119 -6.00 11.02 12.89
C TYR A 119 -7.17 11.05 13.90
N TYR A 120 -8.28 11.68 13.52
CA TYR A 120 -9.47 11.80 14.37
C TYR A 120 -10.13 10.44 14.65
N VAL A 121 -10.21 9.53 13.69
CA VAL A 121 -10.81 8.20 13.94
C VAL A 121 -9.95 7.36 14.89
N HIS A 122 -8.62 7.52 14.89
CA HIS A 122 -7.76 6.88 15.89
C HIS A 122 -7.90 7.53 17.27
N HIS A 123 -7.69 8.84 17.37
CA HIS A 123 -7.45 9.52 18.64
C HIS A 123 -8.65 10.29 19.20
N GLY A 124 -9.62 10.60 18.37
CA GLY A 124 -10.84 11.32 18.77
C GLY A 124 -11.85 10.42 19.48
N GLN A 125 -12.81 11.06 20.15
CA GLN A 125 -13.99 10.42 20.71
C GLN A 125 -15.25 10.98 20.02
N PRO A 126 -15.63 10.44 18.85
CA PRO A 126 -16.77 10.96 18.11
C PRO A 126 -18.07 10.75 18.88
N THR A 127 -18.94 11.76 18.92
CA THR A 127 -20.25 11.71 19.59
C THR A 127 -21.38 11.44 18.59
N SER A 128 -21.27 11.97 17.37
CA SER A 128 -22.22 11.75 16.28
C SER A 128 -22.09 10.37 15.64
N GLU A 129 -23.18 9.86 15.07
CA GLU A 129 -23.27 8.50 14.53
C GLU A 129 -22.31 8.24 13.37
N TYR A 130 -22.25 9.15 12.39
CA TYR A 130 -21.40 8.99 11.20
C TYR A 130 -19.91 8.78 11.53
N PRO A 131 -19.23 9.68 12.27
CA PRO A 131 -17.83 9.49 12.60
C PRO A 131 -17.59 8.34 13.60
N LYS A 132 -18.57 7.97 14.43
CA LYS A 132 -18.51 6.73 15.22
C LYS A 132 -18.45 5.50 14.32
N ASN A 133 -19.28 5.47 13.28
CA ASN A 133 -19.31 4.37 12.31
C ASN A 133 -18.01 4.31 11.50
N LEU A 134 -17.46 5.45 11.07
CA LEU A 134 -16.13 5.49 10.43
C LEU A 134 -15.03 5.00 11.36
N LYS A 135 -15.04 5.41 12.63
CA LYS A 135 -14.09 4.91 13.63
C LYS A 135 -14.19 3.39 13.78
N LYS A 136 -15.40 2.84 13.98
CA LYS A 136 -15.60 1.39 14.06
C LYS A 136 -15.13 0.66 12.79
N TYR A 137 -15.46 1.22 11.62
CA TYR A 137 -15.06 0.69 10.32
C TYR A 137 -13.55 0.59 10.19
N HIS A 138 -12.85 1.68 10.47
CA HIS A 138 -11.42 1.75 10.31
C HIS A 138 -10.65 0.95 11.39
N LEU A 139 -11.14 0.93 12.63
CA LEU A 139 -10.55 0.05 13.65
C LEU A 139 -10.75 -1.44 13.33
N ASN A 140 -11.84 -1.82 12.64
CA ASN A 140 -11.98 -3.20 12.14
C ASN A 140 -10.92 -3.54 11.09
N HIS A 141 -10.55 -2.58 10.23
CA HIS A 141 -9.43 -2.75 9.30
C HIS A 141 -8.13 -3.05 10.06
N HIS A 142 -7.79 -2.28 11.09
CA HIS A 142 -6.57 -2.52 11.89
C HIS A 142 -6.58 -3.84 12.67
N PHE A 143 -7.68 -4.15 13.36
CA PHE A 143 -7.69 -5.19 14.40
C PHE A 143 -8.40 -6.49 14.02
N ARG A 144 -9.10 -6.54 12.87
CA ARG A 144 -9.87 -7.73 12.48
C ARG A 144 -9.55 -8.21 11.06
N ILE A 145 -9.69 -7.34 10.06
CA ILE A 145 -9.64 -7.71 8.64
C ILE A 145 -8.86 -6.64 7.87
N GLN A 146 -7.53 -6.83 7.76
CA GLN A 146 -6.61 -5.85 7.18
C GLN A 146 -6.64 -5.80 5.64
N ASP A 147 -7.16 -6.84 4.99
CA ASP A 147 -7.29 -6.96 3.53
C ASP A 147 -8.63 -6.40 2.99
N LYS A 148 -9.40 -5.71 3.85
CA LYS A 148 -10.67 -5.04 3.53
C LYS A 148 -10.72 -3.69 4.24
N GLY A 149 -11.65 -2.83 3.83
CA GLY A 149 -11.92 -1.58 4.54
C GLY A 149 -10.87 -0.49 4.34
N TYR A 150 -10.48 -0.25 3.08
CA TYR A 150 -9.40 0.67 2.73
C TYR A 150 -9.78 2.15 2.85
N GLY A 151 -11.06 2.48 2.77
CA GLY A 151 -11.57 3.85 2.84
C GLY A 151 -11.50 4.47 4.23
N ILE A 152 -10.98 5.68 4.35
CA ILE A 152 -10.88 6.39 5.64
C ILE A 152 -11.98 7.43 5.80
N THR A 153 -12.20 8.24 4.77
CA THR A 153 -13.20 9.32 4.77
C THR A 153 -14.61 8.83 4.48
N SER A 154 -14.73 7.72 3.76
CA SER A 154 -15.98 7.02 3.47
C SER A 154 -15.71 5.58 3.02
N SER A 155 -16.72 4.70 3.10
CA SER A 155 -16.67 3.35 2.55
C SER A 155 -17.15 3.26 1.08
N PHE A 156 -17.33 4.40 0.40
CA PHE A 156 -17.90 4.45 -0.95
C PHE A 156 -17.11 3.58 -1.93
N TRP A 157 -15.80 3.79 -2.03
CA TRP A 157 -14.96 3.03 -2.96
C TRP A 157 -14.83 1.55 -2.58
N ASP A 158 -14.89 1.22 -1.28
CA ASP A 158 -14.91 -0.18 -0.87
C ASP A 158 -16.17 -0.94 -1.33
N LYS A 159 -17.29 -0.23 -1.48
CA LYS A 159 -18.50 -0.82 -2.10
C LYS A 159 -18.32 -0.99 -3.60
N VAL A 160 -17.75 0.00 -4.27
CA VAL A 160 -17.51 -0.02 -5.73
C VAL A 160 -16.57 -1.17 -6.11
N PHE A 161 -15.51 -1.39 -5.32
CA PHE A 161 -14.46 -2.38 -5.63
C PHE A 161 -14.59 -3.71 -4.87
N GLY A 162 -15.68 -3.95 -4.12
CA GLY A 162 -15.90 -5.23 -3.43
C GLY A 162 -14.96 -5.49 -2.25
N THR A 163 -14.48 -4.43 -1.60
CA THR A 163 -13.55 -4.48 -0.46
C THR A 163 -14.19 -4.08 0.86
N LEU A 164 -15.53 -4.01 0.91
CA LEU A 164 -16.26 -3.74 2.15
C LEU A 164 -16.10 -4.89 3.17
N PRO A 165 -15.76 -4.61 4.44
CA PRO A 165 -15.69 -5.65 5.47
C PRO A 165 -17.06 -6.28 5.75
N PRO A 166 -17.14 -7.61 5.93
CA PRO A 166 -18.39 -8.29 6.26
C PRO A 166 -18.93 -7.86 7.63
N SER A 167 -20.25 -7.77 7.76
CA SER A 167 -20.93 -7.34 8.99
C SER A 167 -20.93 -8.40 10.10
N LYS A 168 -20.73 -9.68 9.74
CA LYS A 168 -20.65 -10.82 10.65
C LYS A 168 -19.38 -11.63 10.35
N VAL A 169 -18.73 -12.07 11.42
CA VAL A 169 -17.61 -13.02 11.35
C VAL A 169 -18.17 -14.34 10.82
N GLU A 170 -17.87 -14.69 9.57
CA GLU A 170 -17.83 -16.10 9.22
C GLU A 170 -16.68 -16.69 10.05
N GLY A 171 -17.04 -17.56 10.99
CA GLY A 171 -16.08 -18.19 11.88
C GLY A 171 -15.01 -18.86 11.05
N LYS A 172 -13.73 -18.49 11.27
CA LYS A 172 -12.62 -19.28 10.77
C LYS A 172 -12.83 -20.71 11.27
N SER A 173 -13.04 -21.66 10.35
CA SER A 173 -12.84 -23.07 10.66
C SER A 173 -11.40 -23.22 11.15
N ARG A 174 -11.26 -23.83 12.31
CA ARG A 174 -9.96 -24.16 12.92
C ARG A 174 -9.16 -25.09 12.02
#